data_AF-A0AAD7ZV78-F1
#
_entry.id   AF-A0AAD7ZV78-F1
#
_cell.length_a   1.000
_cell.length_b   1.000
_cell.length_c   1.000
_cell.angle_alpha   90.00
_cell.angle_beta   90.00
_cell.angle_gamma   90.00
#
_symmetry.space_group_name_H-M   'P 1'
#
loop_
_entity.id
_entity.type
_entity.pdbx_description
1 polymer ?
#
loop_
_entity_poly.entity_id
_entity_poly.type
_entity_poly.pdbx_seq_one_letter_code
_entity_poly.pdbx_strand_id
1 'polypeptide(L)'
;MPSNNRAMVGIVAGGGRIDKPILKAGRAYHKYKAKRNCWPKVRGVAMNPVEHPHGGGNHQHIGKASTVKRGTSAGRKIGLIAARRTGRIRGGDAHRKSMLPPMVLLYSQSSQTDDEHTEKKTGYQKRDNHR
;
A
#
# COMPACT_ATOMS: atom_id res chain seq x y z
N MET A 1 -2.96 -17.99 15.39
CA MET A 1 -1.86 -18.97 15.28
C MET A 1 -1.63 -19.54 16.67
N PRO A 2 -1.43 -20.86 16.82
CA PRO A 2 -1.11 -21.46 18.11
C PRO A 2 0.30 -21.02 18.57
N SER A 3 0.52 -20.99 19.89
CA SER A 3 1.71 -20.42 20.53
C SER A 3 2.97 -21.29 20.43
N ASN A 4 2.83 -22.55 20.01
CA ASN A 4 3.92 -23.51 19.82
C ASN A 4 4.63 -23.36 18.46
N ASN A 5 4.22 -22.41 17.63
CA ASN A 5 4.86 -22.13 16.35
C ASN A 5 6.22 -21.44 16.55
N ARG A 6 7.25 -21.92 15.85
CA ARG A 6 8.58 -21.30 15.85
C ARG A 6 8.60 -20.07 14.94
N ALA A 7 9.25 -19.00 15.39
CA ALA A 7 9.51 -17.79 14.61
C ALA A 7 10.92 -17.26 14.93
N MET A 8 11.51 -16.52 13.99
CA MET A 8 12.81 -15.85 14.17
C MET A 8 12.59 -14.38 14.48
N VAL A 9 13.32 -13.85 15.47
CA VAL A 9 13.31 -12.43 15.81
C VAL A 9 14.22 -11.68 14.84
N GLY A 10 13.67 -10.68 14.15
CA GLY A 10 14.41 -9.83 13.21
C GLY A 10 13.68 -9.58 11.89
N ILE A 11 14.35 -8.84 11.00
CA ILE A 11 13.87 -8.52 9.64
C ILE A 11 14.57 -9.44 8.65
N VAL A 12 13.88 -9.86 7.58
CA VAL A 12 14.48 -10.65 6.50
C VAL A 12 15.59 -9.84 5.81
N ALA A 13 16.78 -10.43 5.68
CA ALA A 13 17.93 -9.80 5.04
C ALA A 13 17.71 -9.49 3.54
N GLY A 14 18.54 -8.62 2.95
CA GLY A 14 18.46 -8.27 1.52
C GLY A 14 17.33 -7.30 1.16
N GLY A 15 16.91 -6.46 2.11
CA GLY A 15 15.98 -5.35 1.90
C GLY A 15 16.48 -4.33 0.87
N GLY A 16 15.58 -3.46 0.39
CA GLY A 16 15.90 -2.36 -0.53
C GLY A 16 16.14 -2.74 -2.00
N ARG A 17 16.18 -4.04 -2.33
CA ARG A 17 16.40 -4.52 -3.73
C ARG A 17 15.33 -4.03 -4.73
N ILE A 18 14.13 -3.69 -4.27
CA ILE A 18 13.03 -3.22 -5.13
C ILE A 18 13.08 -1.72 -5.42
N ASP A 19 13.81 -0.94 -4.63
CA ASP A 19 13.88 0.52 -4.76
C ASP A 19 14.75 0.94 -5.94
N LYS A 20 15.76 0.12 -6.28
CA LYS A 20 16.59 0.33 -7.46
C LYS A 20 15.79 0.03 -8.73
N PRO A 21 15.55 1.03 -9.61
CA PRO A 21 14.79 0.80 -10.83
C PRO A 21 15.57 -0.09 -11.82
N ILE A 22 14.84 -0.92 -12.55
CA ILE A 22 15.39 -1.76 -13.62
C ILE A 22 15.36 -0.95 -14.92
N LEU A 23 16.53 -0.50 -15.36
CA LEU A 23 16.64 0.39 -16.53
C LEU A 23 16.70 -0.33 -17.88
N LYS A 24 17.10 -1.60 -17.91
CA LYS A 24 17.31 -2.37 -19.16
C LYS A 24 16.51 -3.67 -19.17
N ALA A 25 15.93 -4.00 -20.32
CA ALA A 25 15.22 -5.26 -20.54
C ALA A 25 16.12 -6.50 -20.30
N GLY A 26 17.40 -6.44 -20.69
CA GLY A 26 18.35 -7.54 -20.43
C GLY A 26 18.54 -7.85 -18.94
N ARG A 27 18.49 -6.84 -18.05
CA ARG A 27 18.53 -7.06 -16.59
C ARG A 27 17.25 -7.73 -16.09
N ALA A 28 16.10 -7.41 -16.70
CA ALA A 28 14.84 -8.10 -16.40
C ALA A 28 14.86 -9.56 -16.89
N TYR A 29 15.42 -9.81 -18.08
CA TYR A 29 15.60 -11.17 -18.62
C TYR A 29 16.36 -12.07 -17.64
N HIS A 30 17.55 -11.67 -17.19
CA HIS A 30 18.32 -12.49 -16.23
C HIS A 30 17.60 -12.67 -14.87
N LYS A 31 16.87 -11.64 -14.41
CA LYS A 31 16.05 -11.72 -13.19
C LYS A 31 14.94 -12.79 -13.29
N TYR A 32 14.32 -12.93 -14.46
CA TYR A 32 13.24 -13.91 -14.68
C TYR A 32 13.75 -15.25 -15.19
N LYS A 33 14.94 -15.32 -15.82
CA LYS A 33 15.60 -16.57 -16.25
C LYS A 33 15.89 -17.51 -15.09
N ALA A 34 16.28 -16.97 -13.93
CA ALA A 34 16.51 -17.75 -12.70
C ALA A 34 15.21 -18.24 -12.03
N LYS A 35 14.04 -17.90 -12.60
CA LYS A 35 12.71 -18.25 -12.09
C LYS A 35 11.92 -18.94 -13.20
N ARG A 36 10.64 -19.21 -12.95
CA ARG A 36 9.72 -19.70 -13.99
C ARG A 36 9.69 -18.77 -15.21
N ASN A 37 9.47 -19.35 -16.39
CA ASN A 37 9.29 -18.61 -17.63
C ASN A 37 8.02 -17.76 -17.58
N CYS A 38 8.16 -16.46 -17.31
CA CYS A 38 7.04 -15.52 -17.17
C CYS A 38 7.33 -14.11 -17.72
N TRP A 39 8.39 -13.99 -18.51
CA TRP A 39 8.84 -12.75 -19.15
C TRP A 39 9.37 -13.08 -20.55
N PRO A 40 9.04 -12.29 -21.59
CA PRO A 40 8.24 -11.07 -21.59
C PRO A 40 6.73 -11.33 -21.42
N LYS A 41 5.98 -10.32 -20.95
CA LYS A 41 4.52 -10.39 -20.82
C LYS A 41 3.85 -9.58 -21.91
N VAL A 42 3.11 -10.26 -22.79
CA VAL A 42 2.32 -9.62 -23.85
C VAL A 42 0.99 -9.13 -23.28
N ARG A 43 0.54 -7.94 -23.67
CA ARG A 43 -0.77 -7.40 -23.27
C ARG A 43 -1.87 -8.20 -23.96
N GLY A 44 -2.90 -8.62 -23.23
CA GLY A 44 -4.00 -9.40 -23.81
C GLY A 44 -4.83 -8.69 -24.89
N VAL A 45 -4.76 -7.36 -24.97
CA VAL A 45 -5.39 -6.56 -26.04
C VAL A 45 -4.61 -6.65 -27.36
N ALA A 46 -3.31 -6.94 -27.30
CA ALA A 46 -2.47 -7.14 -28.48
C ALA A 46 -2.57 -8.57 -29.05
N MET A 47 -3.36 -9.43 -28.41
CA MET A 47 -3.57 -10.81 -28.85
C MET A 47 -4.80 -10.91 -29.74
N ASN A 48 -4.89 -12.01 -30.48
CA ASN A 48 -6.07 -12.34 -31.28
C ASN A 48 -7.25 -12.75 -30.38
N PRO A 49 -8.51 -12.63 -30.84
CA PRO A 49 -9.70 -13.03 -30.07
C PRO A 49 -9.67 -14.49 -29.59
N VAL A 50 -9.00 -15.36 -30.37
CA VAL A 50 -8.87 -16.79 -30.07
C VAL A 50 -8.00 -17.06 -28.85
N GLU A 51 -6.95 -16.27 -28.64
CA GLU A 51 -5.97 -16.48 -27.57
C GLU A 51 -6.39 -15.82 -26.26
N HIS A 52 -7.09 -14.68 -26.35
CA HIS A 52 -7.35 -13.85 -25.18
C HIS A 52 -8.73 -13.17 -25.26
N PRO A 53 -9.56 -13.21 -24.21
CA PRO A 53 -10.88 -12.56 -24.19
C PRO A 53 -10.91 -11.04 -24.34
N HIS A 54 -9.75 -10.38 -24.22
CA HIS A 54 -9.57 -8.94 -24.48
C HIS A 54 -8.94 -8.66 -25.84
N GLY A 55 -8.60 -9.69 -26.60
CA GLY A 55 -7.96 -9.59 -27.90
C GLY A 55 -8.96 -9.34 -29.02
N GLY A 56 -8.46 -8.81 -30.14
CA GLY A 56 -9.25 -8.53 -31.34
C GLY A 56 -9.72 -7.09 -31.52
N GLY A 57 -10.49 -6.90 -32.59
CA GLY A 57 -11.03 -5.61 -33.02
C GLY A 57 -10.06 -4.80 -33.90
N ASN A 58 -10.60 -3.78 -34.58
CA ASN A 58 -9.81 -2.87 -35.42
C ASN A 58 -8.99 -1.86 -34.60
N HIS A 59 -9.45 -1.55 -33.38
CA HIS A 59 -8.75 -0.70 -32.43
C HIS A 59 -8.39 -1.50 -31.17
N GLN A 60 -7.22 -1.26 -30.61
CA GLN A 60 -6.79 -1.93 -29.38
C GLN A 60 -7.57 -1.41 -28.16
N HIS A 61 -8.66 -2.09 -27.82
CA HIS A 61 -9.48 -1.81 -26.64
C HIS A 61 -10.08 -3.12 -26.09
N ILE A 62 -10.56 -3.11 -24.84
CA ILE A 62 -11.07 -4.33 -24.18
C ILE A 62 -12.48 -4.70 -24.68
N GLY A 63 -13.28 -3.71 -25.08
CA GLY A 63 -14.66 -3.90 -25.58
C GLY A 63 -15.71 -4.29 -24.52
N LYS A 64 -15.29 -4.79 -23.35
CA LYS A 64 -16.15 -5.16 -22.22
C LYS A 64 -15.56 -4.67 -20.90
N ALA A 65 -16.35 -4.70 -19.83
CA ALA A 65 -15.87 -4.38 -18.48
C ALA A 65 -14.71 -5.31 -18.10
N SER A 66 -13.59 -4.74 -17.61
CA SER A 66 -12.41 -5.49 -17.20
C SER A 66 -12.55 -6.13 -15.81
N THR A 67 -13.63 -5.82 -15.08
CA THR A 67 -13.96 -6.39 -13.76
C THR A 67 -14.70 -7.71 -13.92
N VAL A 68 -14.16 -8.79 -13.34
CA VAL A 68 -14.71 -10.14 -13.51
C VAL A 68 -15.12 -10.76 -12.16
N LYS A 69 -16.23 -11.51 -12.14
CA LYS A 69 -16.75 -12.19 -10.95
C LYS A 69 -15.79 -13.28 -10.46
N ARG A 70 -15.76 -13.52 -9.15
CA ARG A 70 -14.90 -14.56 -8.53
C ARG A 70 -15.18 -15.97 -9.07
N GLY A 71 -16.44 -16.30 -9.31
CA GLY A 71 -16.91 -17.60 -9.79
C GLY A 71 -16.86 -17.79 -11.32
N THR A 72 -16.23 -16.88 -12.06
CA THR A 72 -16.10 -17.03 -13.51
C THR A 72 -15.21 -18.23 -13.88
N SER A 73 -15.49 -18.87 -15.02
CA SER A 73 -14.73 -20.01 -15.55
C SER A 73 -13.25 -19.67 -15.85
N ALA A 74 -12.39 -20.68 -15.92
CA ALA A 74 -10.93 -20.51 -16.00
C ALA A 74 -10.47 -19.63 -17.19
N GLY A 75 -11.09 -19.78 -18.37
CA GLY A 75 -10.73 -18.98 -19.56
C GLY A 75 -11.29 -17.55 -19.57
N ARG A 76 -12.36 -17.28 -18.81
CA ARG A 76 -13.00 -15.94 -18.76
C ARG A 76 -12.51 -15.11 -17.56
N LYS A 77 -11.83 -15.73 -16.59
CA LYS A 77 -11.33 -15.10 -15.36
C LYS A 77 -10.04 -14.31 -15.61
N ILE A 78 -10.16 -13.18 -16.30
CA ILE A 78 -9.04 -12.34 -16.72
C ILE A 78 -9.35 -10.86 -16.41
N GLY A 79 -8.32 -10.02 -16.26
CA GLY A 79 -8.48 -8.62 -15.90
C GLY A 79 -8.50 -8.40 -14.38
N LEU A 80 -9.39 -7.54 -13.91
CA LEU A 80 -9.56 -7.20 -12.49
C LEU A 80 -10.52 -8.19 -11.82
N ILE A 81 -9.97 -9.30 -11.34
CA ILE A 81 -10.75 -10.39 -10.74
C ILE A 81 -11.27 -9.98 -9.35
N ALA A 82 -12.58 -10.01 -9.17
CA ALA A 82 -13.28 -9.68 -7.93
C ALA A 82 -12.86 -8.32 -7.33
N ALA A 83 -12.55 -7.35 -8.19
CA ALA A 83 -12.18 -6.00 -7.76
C ALA A 83 -13.32 -5.33 -6.98
N ARG A 84 -13.04 -4.94 -5.73
CA ARG A 84 -13.98 -4.18 -4.87
C ARG A 84 -14.04 -2.69 -5.22
N ARG A 85 -12.91 -2.16 -5.71
CA ARG A 85 -12.72 -0.78 -6.16
C ARG A 85 -11.74 -0.80 -7.33
N THR A 86 -11.94 0.10 -8.28
CA THR A 86 -11.04 0.31 -9.42
C THR A 86 -10.48 1.75 -9.41
N GLY A 87 -9.52 2.02 -10.29
CA GLY A 87 -8.87 3.33 -10.39
C GLY A 87 -7.71 3.54 -9.41
N ARG A 88 -6.99 4.65 -9.57
CA ARG A 88 -5.87 5.03 -8.69
C ARG A 88 -6.40 5.40 -7.31
N ILE A 89 -5.84 4.81 -6.27
CA ILE A 89 -6.17 5.18 -4.89
C ILE A 89 -5.64 6.59 -4.64
N ARG A 90 -6.54 7.51 -4.29
CA ARG A 90 -6.22 8.82 -3.73
C ARG A 90 -6.79 8.83 -2.30
N GLY A 91 -5.96 9.14 -1.30
CA GLY A 91 -6.28 9.02 0.14
C GLY A 91 -5.51 7.90 0.85
N GLY A 92 -5.86 7.62 2.10
CA GLY A 92 -5.20 6.61 2.94
C GLY A 92 -5.62 5.16 2.66
N ASP A 93 -4.85 4.23 3.21
CA ASP A 93 -5.05 2.78 3.01
C ASP A 93 -6.43 2.30 3.48
N ALA A 94 -7.14 1.61 2.58
CA ALA A 94 -8.45 1.04 2.86
C ALA A 94 -8.41 -0.03 3.97
N HIS A 95 -7.26 -0.68 4.17
CA HIS A 95 -7.06 -1.65 5.25
C HIS A 95 -6.89 -0.99 6.62
N ARG A 96 -6.35 0.24 6.68
CA ARG A 96 -6.00 0.92 7.92
C ARG A 96 -7.20 1.59 8.62
N LYS A 97 -8.29 1.86 7.88
CA LYS A 97 -9.50 2.51 8.40
C LYS A 97 -10.37 1.61 9.28
N SER A 98 -10.25 0.29 9.17
CA SER A 98 -11.01 -0.67 10.00
C SER A 98 -10.28 -1.08 11.28
N MET A 99 -9.11 -0.50 11.58
CA MET A 99 -8.21 -0.94 12.66
C MET A 99 -7.96 0.12 13.74
N LEU A 100 -8.57 1.31 13.65
CA LEU A 100 -8.43 2.36 14.66
C LEU A 100 -9.69 2.42 15.55
N PRO A 101 -9.59 2.14 16.86
CA PRO A 101 -10.68 2.46 17.80
C PRO A 101 -10.78 3.99 18.01
N PRO A 102 -11.99 4.54 18.23
CA PRO A 102 -12.19 5.95 18.55
C PRO A 102 -11.85 6.21 20.02
N MET A 103 -10.57 6.28 20.39
CA MET A 103 -10.17 6.65 21.76
C MET A 103 -9.07 7.70 21.75
N VAL A 104 -9.39 8.91 21.30
CA VAL A 104 -8.73 10.14 21.76
C VAL A 104 -9.76 11.28 21.76
N LEU A 105 -10.62 11.30 22.77
CA LEU A 105 -11.33 12.50 23.19
C LEU A 105 -11.73 12.32 24.66
N LEU A 106 -11.42 13.34 25.46
CA LEU A 106 -11.63 13.52 26.91
C LEU A 106 -10.40 13.17 27.76
N TYR A 107 -9.46 14.12 27.87
CA TYR A 107 -9.34 15.11 28.96
C TYR A 107 -8.91 14.50 30.29
N SER A 108 -7.60 14.61 30.54
CA SER A 108 -6.98 14.58 31.87
C SER A 108 -7.55 15.73 32.69
N GLN A 109 -8.46 15.43 33.62
CA GLN A 109 -8.81 16.35 34.71
C GLN A 109 -7.80 16.15 35.83
N SER A 110 -6.99 17.18 36.00
CA SER A 110 -6.32 17.61 37.21
C SER A 110 -7.21 17.52 38.45
N SER A 111 -6.75 16.81 39.47
CA SER A 111 -7.11 17.06 40.87
C SER A 111 -5.83 17.44 41.63
N GLN A 112 -5.72 18.74 41.91
CA GLN A 112 -4.77 19.37 42.82
C GLN A 112 -4.85 18.72 44.21
N THR A 113 -3.69 18.44 44.79
CA THR A 113 -3.49 18.43 46.25
C THR A 113 -2.36 19.42 46.53
N ASP A 114 -2.70 20.39 47.35
CA ASP A 114 -1.88 21.50 47.80
C ASP A 114 -0.67 21.00 48.61
N ASP A 115 0.51 21.58 48.37
CA ASP A 115 1.58 21.63 49.35
C ASP A 115 2.40 22.92 49.14
N GLU A 116 2.29 23.81 50.12
CA GLU A 116 3.09 25.02 50.27
C GLU A 116 4.57 24.68 50.47
N HIS A 117 5.45 25.23 49.62
CA HIS A 117 6.77 25.61 50.09
C HIS A 117 7.36 26.80 49.32
N THR A 118 7.26 27.95 49.97
CA THR A 118 8.32 28.94 50.21
C THR A 118 9.47 29.11 49.20
N GLU A 119 9.63 30.38 48.80
CA GLU A 119 10.88 31.11 48.55
C GLU A 119 11.25 31.56 47.12
N LYS A 120 11.10 32.90 46.96
CA LYS A 120 12.11 33.87 46.51
C LYS A 120 12.34 34.09 45.01
N LYS A 121 11.81 35.24 44.57
CA LYS A 121 12.50 36.40 43.95
C LYS A 121 13.55 36.12 42.86
N THR A 122 13.27 36.58 41.64
CA THR A 122 13.94 37.73 41.00
C THR A 122 13.34 37.99 39.61
N GLY A 123 13.10 39.27 39.30
CA GLY A 123 12.40 39.71 38.09
C GLY A 123 13.32 39.89 36.88
N TYR A 124 12.71 39.85 35.70
CA TYR A 124 13.25 40.46 34.50
C TYR A 124 12.12 40.94 33.57
N GLN A 125 11.95 42.26 33.50
CA GLN A 125 10.98 42.99 32.68
C GLN A 125 11.32 42.85 31.18
N LYS A 126 10.33 42.50 30.36
CA LYS A 126 10.39 42.63 28.89
C LYS A 126 10.43 44.11 28.52
N ARG A 127 11.43 44.51 27.74
CA ARG A 127 11.47 45.80 27.05
C ARG A 127 10.87 45.63 25.66
N ASP A 128 9.83 46.41 25.39
CA ASP A 128 9.34 46.74 24.07
C ASP A 128 10.42 47.47 23.27
N ASN A 129 10.43 47.28 21.95
CA ASN A 129 10.99 48.29 21.05
C ASN A 129 10.25 48.30 19.71
N HIS A 130 9.69 49.47 19.45
CA HIS A 130 9.15 49.97 18.20
C HIS A 130 10.16 49.94 17.04
N ARG A 131 9.69 49.57 15.84
CA ARG A 131 9.74 50.36 14.60
C ARG A 131 8.84 49.73 13.54
#